data_AF-A0A356EMR8-F1
#
_entry.id   AF-A0A356EMR8-F1
#
_cell.length_a   1.000
_cell.length_b   1.000
_cell.length_c   1.000
_cell.angle_alpha   90.00
_cell.angle_beta   90.00
_cell.angle_gamma   90.00
#
_symmetry.space_group_name_H-M   'P 1'
#
loop_
_entity.id
_entity.type
_entity.pdbx_description
1 polymer ?
#
loop_
_entity_poly.entity_id
_entity_poly.type
_entity_poly.pdbx_seq_one_letter_code
_entity_poly.pdbx_strand_id
1 'polypeptide(L)'
;MSAFLQELLRAGIYKRSQGRISRQVTFATVAIVIALGVFALSETLRQYGPIWQYALPFALLFAGWWATYRLVNVPAFADFLIAVEAEMNKVSWPSRHELIRGSAVVLITIVLLATLLFGFDAIWSVIFKWIGVR
;
A
#
# COMPACT_ATOMS: atom_id res chain seq x y z
N MET A 1 28.44 6.58 14.27
CA MET A 1 27.77 5.25 14.25
C MET A 1 27.19 4.83 15.61
N SER A 2 27.83 5.15 16.74
CA SER A 2 27.33 4.80 18.09
C SER A 2 26.02 5.50 18.48
N ALA A 3 25.82 6.77 18.07
CA ALA A 3 24.60 7.52 18.38
C ALA A 3 23.33 6.92 17.76
N PHE A 4 23.40 6.42 16.52
CA PHE A 4 22.28 5.78 15.83
C PHE A 4 21.86 4.48 16.51
N LEU A 5 22.81 3.64 16.93
CA LEU A 5 22.54 2.40 17.65
C LEU A 5 22.01 2.66 19.07
N GLN A 6 22.51 3.70 19.75
CA GLN A 6 21.98 4.14 21.04
C GLN A 6 20.57 4.71 20.91
N GLU A 7 20.28 5.45 19.83
CA GLU A 7 18.91 5.85 19.52
C GLU A 7 18.05 4.64 19.25
N LEU A 8 18.52 3.62 18.55
CA LEU A 8 17.78 2.37 18.28
C LEU A 8 17.42 1.60 19.57
N LEU A 9 18.21 1.73 20.63
CA LEU A 9 17.96 1.12 21.95
C LEU A 9 17.20 2.01 22.94
N ARG A 10 17.01 3.31 22.65
CA ARG A 10 16.25 4.23 23.54
C ARG A 10 14.74 4.06 23.36
N ALA A 11 14.07 3.50 24.37
CA ALA A 11 12.62 3.31 24.43
C ALA A 11 11.78 4.61 24.60
N GLY A 12 12.36 5.78 24.30
CA GLY A 12 11.65 7.06 24.35
C GLY A 12 10.73 7.22 23.15
N ILE A 13 9.44 7.48 23.39
CA ILE A 13 8.51 7.84 22.31
C ILE A 13 8.71 9.32 22.00
N TYR A 14 9.24 9.60 20.83
CA TYR A 14 9.43 10.96 20.32
C TYR A 14 8.08 11.60 19.96
N LYS A 15 7.85 12.83 20.45
CA LYS A 15 6.66 13.69 20.20
C LYS A 15 5.34 12.92 20.12
N ARG A 16 4.85 12.43 21.26
CA ARG A 16 3.69 11.50 21.35
C ARG A 16 2.38 12.03 20.78
N SER A 17 2.17 13.34 20.72
CA SER A 17 0.90 13.97 20.33
C SER A 17 0.79 14.29 18.83
N GLN A 18 1.89 14.24 18.07
CA GLN A 18 1.93 14.64 16.65
C GLN A 18 2.18 13.44 15.74
N GLY A 19 1.56 13.45 14.54
CA GLY A 19 1.78 12.40 13.54
C GLY A 19 1.10 11.07 13.89
N ARG A 20 0.03 11.09 14.70
CA ARG A 20 -0.51 9.88 15.34
C ARG A 20 -1.06 8.90 14.31
N ILE A 21 -1.85 9.40 13.37
CA ILE A 21 -2.52 8.58 12.36
C ILE A 21 -1.47 8.04 11.38
N SER A 22 -0.59 8.90 10.88
CA SER A 22 0.47 8.51 9.94
C SER A 22 1.39 7.43 10.52
N ARG A 23 1.77 7.54 11.79
CA ARG A 23 2.60 6.54 12.50
C ARG A 23 1.86 5.23 12.73
N GLN A 24 0.61 5.27 13.18
CA GLN A 24 -0.18 4.06 13.41
C GLN A 24 -0.45 3.30 12.11
N VAL A 25 -0.79 4.01 11.03
CA VAL A 25 -1.03 3.41 9.71
C VAL A 25 0.26 2.81 9.16
N THR A 26 1.39 3.53 9.23
CA THR A 26 2.69 3.02 8.76
C THR A 26 3.10 1.76 9.55
N PHE A 27 2.94 1.80 10.87
CA PHE A 27 3.21 0.65 11.73
C PHE A 27 2.34 -0.55 11.35
N ALA A 28 1.03 -0.35 11.19
CA ALA A 28 0.09 -1.41 10.83
C ALA A 28 0.42 -2.00 9.45
N THR A 29 0.70 -1.16 8.45
CA THR A 29 1.06 -1.62 7.10
C THR A 29 2.33 -2.46 7.10
N VAL A 30 3.40 -1.98 7.73
CA VAL A 30 4.66 -2.72 7.79
C VAL A 30 4.49 -4.01 8.60
N ALA A 31 3.76 -3.97 9.71
CA ALA A 31 3.47 -5.16 10.51
C ALA A 31 2.68 -6.22 9.73
N ILE A 32 1.69 -5.82 8.93
CA ILE A 32 0.93 -6.73 8.05
C ILE A 32 1.86 -7.34 6.99
N VAL A 33 2.71 -6.54 6.34
CA VAL A 33 3.66 -7.05 5.35
C VAL A 33 4.61 -8.07 5.97
N ILE A 34 5.14 -7.81 7.16
CA ILE A 34 6.00 -8.76 7.90
C ILE A 34 5.21 -10.01 8.25
N ALA A 35 3.98 -9.89 8.76
CA ALA A 35 3.15 -11.03 9.12
C ALA A 35 2.87 -11.94 7.91
N LEU A 36 2.54 -11.35 6.75
CA LEU A 36 2.35 -12.08 5.50
C LEU A 36 3.64 -12.76 5.01
N GLY A 37 4.78 -12.06 5.10
CA GLY A 37 6.08 -12.63 4.74
C GLY A 37 6.48 -13.80 5.63
N VAL A 38 6.28 -13.67 6.94
CA VAL A 38 6.50 -14.73 7.93
C VAL A 38 5.54 -15.91 7.71
N PHE A 39 4.28 -15.63 7.38
CA PHE A 39 3.30 -16.67 7.05
C PHE A 39 3.73 -17.47 5.82
N ALA A 40 4.11 -16.80 4.74
CA ALA A 40 4.64 -17.47 3.53
C ALA A 40 5.92 -18.28 3.81
N LEU A 41 6.79 -17.77 4.69
CA LEU A 41 7.99 -18.50 5.12
C LEU A 41 7.63 -19.77 5.90
N SER A 42 6.61 -19.72 6.77
CA SER A 42 6.19 -20.88 7.56
C SER A 42 5.67 -22.03 6.69
N GLU A 43 4.94 -21.73 5.60
CA GLU A 43 4.51 -22.73 4.62
C GLU A 43 5.71 -23.39 3.92
N THR A 44 6.75 -22.61 3.59
CA THR A 44 7.98 -23.12 2.95
C THR A 44 8.82 -24.00 3.88
N LEU A 45 8.80 -23.69 5.19
CA LEU A 45 9.56 -24.40 6.21
C LEU A 45 8.86 -25.68 6.71
N ARG A 46 7.62 -25.93 6.30
CA ARG A 46 6.85 -27.14 6.68
C ARG A 46 7.61 -28.44 6.37
N GLN A 47 8.42 -28.46 5.31
CA GLN A 47 9.21 -29.64 4.90
C GLN A 47 10.39 -29.98 5.83
N TYR A 48 10.89 -29.02 6.62
CA TYR A 48 12.05 -29.21 7.50
C TYR A 48 11.68 -29.64 8.92
N GLY A 49 10.38 -29.77 9.21
CA GLY A 49 9.84 -30.27 10.48
C GLY A 49 9.18 -29.20 11.36
N PRO A 50 8.42 -29.62 12.39
CA PRO A 50 7.52 -28.73 13.14
C PRO A 50 8.24 -27.61 13.89
N ILE A 51 9.44 -27.88 14.42
CA ILE A 51 10.23 -26.91 15.18
C ILE A 51 10.63 -25.74 14.28
N TRP A 52 11.12 -26.02 13.07
CA TRP A 52 11.53 -24.99 12.11
C TRP A 52 10.35 -24.24 11.51
N GLN A 53 9.21 -24.91 11.33
CA GLN A 53 7.96 -24.31 10.84
C GLN A 53 7.40 -23.24 11.79
N TYR A 54 7.53 -23.40 13.11
CA TYR A 54 6.94 -22.46 14.08
C TYR A 54 7.97 -21.56 14.78
N ALA A 55 9.11 -22.09 15.21
CA ALA A 55 10.05 -21.34 16.05
C ALA A 55 10.72 -20.18 15.29
N LEU A 56 11.20 -20.43 14.07
CA LEU A 56 11.89 -19.41 13.27
C LEU A 56 10.91 -18.31 12.79
N PRO A 57 9.75 -18.63 12.20
CA PRO A 57 8.75 -17.62 11.84
C PRO A 57 8.28 -16.79 13.03
N PHE A 58 8.03 -17.41 14.19
CA PHE A 58 7.61 -16.68 15.39
C PHE A 58 8.71 -15.72 15.87
N ALA A 59 9.97 -16.16 15.96
CA ALA A 59 11.09 -15.30 16.33
C ALA A 59 11.25 -14.10 15.38
N LEU A 60 11.13 -14.33 14.07
CA LEU A 60 11.18 -13.27 13.07
C LEU A 60 10.00 -12.30 13.16
N LEU A 61 8.81 -12.78 13.52
CA LEU A 61 7.64 -11.93 13.72
C LEU A 61 7.83 -10.99 14.92
N PHE A 62 8.33 -11.49 16.06
CA PHE A 62 8.64 -10.64 17.22
C PHE A 62 9.74 -9.63 16.91
N ALA A 63 10.82 -10.09 16.28
CA ALA A 63 11.92 -9.21 15.88
C ALA A 63 11.46 -8.14 14.89
N GLY A 64 10.64 -8.51 13.89
CA GLY A 64 10.08 -7.62 12.90
C GLY A 64 9.08 -6.61 13.49
N TRP A 65 8.22 -7.06 14.42
CA TRP A 65 7.29 -6.19 15.14
C TRP A 65 8.04 -5.15 15.97
N TRP A 66 9.07 -5.56 16.71
CA TRP A 66 9.94 -4.66 17.44
C TRP A 66 10.67 -3.69 16.52
N ALA A 67 11.28 -4.18 15.45
CA ALA A 67 11.99 -3.36 14.47
C ALA A 67 11.06 -2.30 13.85
N THR A 68 9.82 -2.68 13.53
CA THR A 68 8.80 -1.76 12.99
C THR A 68 8.43 -0.68 14.02
N TYR A 69 8.21 -1.08 15.28
CA TYR A 69 7.96 -0.13 16.36
C TYR A 69 9.13 0.85 16.50
N ARG A 70 10.37 0.38 16.39
CA ARG A 70 11.55 1.25 16.49
C ARG A 70 11.67 2.19 15.29
N LEU A 71 11.54 1.69 14.07
CA LEU A 71 11.64 2.45 12.83
C LEU A 71 10.66 3.65 12.85
N VAL A 72 9.39 3.41 13.20
CA VAL A 72 8.34 4.44 13.27
C VAL A 72 8.60 5.49 14.36
N ASN A 73 9.41 5.17 15.37
CA ASN A 73 9.70 6.04 16.50
C ASN A 73 11.08 6.71 16.44
N VAL A 74 11.90 6.45 15.42
CA VAL A 74 13.18 7.16 15.21
C VAL A 74 12.90 8.65 14.92
N PRO A 75 13.60 9.61 15.55
CA PRO A 75 13.29 11.04 15.41
C PRO A 75 13.21 11.52 13.95
N ALA A 76 14.18 11.16 13.11
CA ALA A 76 14.21 11.58 11.71
C ALA A 76 13.00 11.07 10.91
N PHE A 77 12.61 9.81 11.09
CA PHE A 77 11.46 9.24 10.39
C PHE A 77 10.14 9.73 10.98
N ALA A 78 10.07 9.91 12.30
CA ALA A 78 8.89 10.46 12.96
C ALA A 78 8.62 11.92 12.54
N ASP A 79 9.65 12.76 12.45
CA ASP A 79 9.50 14.13 11.95
C ASP A 79 9.06 14.16 10.47
N PHE A 80 9.54 13.23 9.64
CA PHE A 80 9.03 13.05 8.27
C PHE A 80 7.54 12.67 8.26
N LEU A 81 7.12 11.68 9.04
CA LEU A 81 5.72 11.26 9.11
C LEU A 81 4.79 12.39 9.62
N ILE A 82 5.27 13.22 10.55
CA ILE A 82 4.56 14.41 11.02
C ILE A 82 4.41 15.44 9.89
N ALA A 83 5.48 15.67 9.10
CA ALA A 83 5.43 16.58 7.95
C ALA A 83 4.47 16.09 6.86
N VAL A 84 4.45 14.79 6.56
CA VAL A 84 3.49 14.18 5.63
C VAL A 84 2.05 14.34 6.13
N GLU A 85 1.80 14.13 7.42
CA GLU A 85 0.46 14.35 8.00
C GLU A 85 0.04 15.82 7.87
N ALA A 86 0.96 16.76 8.10
CA ALA A 86 0.70 18.19 7.90
C ALA A 86 0.44 18.54 6.42
N GLU A 87 1.12 17.89 5.47
CA GLU A 87 0.88 18.09 4.03
C GLU A 87 -0.45 17.48 3.60
N MET A 88 -0.81 16.32 4.15
CA MET A 88 -2.11 15.69 3.90
C MET A 88 -3.28 16.54 4.39
N ASN A 89 -3.12 17.28 5.49
CA ASN A 89 -4.14 18.23 5.97
C ASN A 89 -4.38 19.41 5.01
N LYS A 90 -3.46 19.67 4.08
CA LYS A 90 -3.66 20.70 3.03
C LYS A 90 -4.43 20.18 1.83
N VAL A 91 -4.57 18.85 1.69
CA VAL A 91 -5.29 18.25 0.57
C VAL A 91 -6.78 18.36 0.82
N SER A 92 -7.44 19.22 0.05
CA SER A 92 -8.90 19.29 0.01
C SER A 92 -9.43 18.15 -0.86
N TRP A 93 -9.91 17.09 -0.22
CA TRP A 93 -10.61 16.02 -0.91
C TRP A 93 -11.94 16.52 -1.48
N PRO A 94 -12.27 16.20 -2.74
CA PRO A 94 -13.51 16.60 -3.36
C PRO A 94 -14.71 16.04 -2.61
N SER A 95 -15.81 16.80 -2.61
CA SER A 95 -17.07 16.32 -2.03
C SER A 95 -17.61 15.12 -2.81
N ARG A 96 -18.46 14.30 -2.17
CA ARG A 96 -19.07 13.13 -2.84
C ARG A 96 -19.79 13.51 -4.14
N HIS A 97 -20.42 14.69 -4.19
CA HIS A 97 -21.12 15.17 -5.38
C HIS A 97 -20.17 15.56 -6.51
N GLU A 98 -19.03 16.19 -6.20
CA GLU A 98 -18.00 16.53 -7.19
C GLU A 98 -17.32 15.27 -7.74
N LEU A 99 -17.03 14.29 -6.88
CA LEU A 99 -16.50 13.00 -7.29
C LEU A 99 -17.42 12.28 -8.27
N ILE A 100 -18.73 12.21 -7.98
CA ILE A 100 -19.71 11.58 -8.86
C ILE A 100 -19.83 12.35 -10.19
N ARG A 101 -19.89 13.68 -10.14
CA ARG A 101 -19.99 14.50 -11.35
C ARG A 101 -18.77 14.34 -12.25
N GLY A 102 -17.56 14.41 -11.67
CA GLY A 102 -16.31 14.25 -12.39
C GLY A 102 -16.17 12.85 -13.00
N SER A 103 -16.43 11.80 -12.22
CA SER A 103 -16.36 10.41 -12.71
C SER A 103 -17.45 10.10 -13.75
N ALA A 104 -18.66 10.64 -13.62
CA ALA A 104 -19.74 10.43 -14.58
C ALA A 104 -19.39 10.99 -15.97
N VAL A 105 -18.78 12.18 -16.05
CA VAL A 105 -18.34 12.75 -17.34
C VAL A 105 -17.30 11.85 -18.01
N VAL A 106 -16.32 11.36 -17.24
CA VAL A 106 -15.30 10.45 -17.75
C VAL A 106 -15.94 9.14 -18.23
N LEU A 107 -16.85 8.56 -17.45
CA LEU A 107 -17.54 7.32 -17.80
C LEU A 107 -18.35 7.47 -19.10
N ILE A 108 -19.13 8.54 -19.23
CA ILE A 108 -19.91 8.83 -20.45
C ILE A 108 -18.97 8.98 -21.65
N THR A 109 -17.86 9.70 -21.48
CA THR A 109 -16.88 9.91 -22.55
C THR A 109 -16.26 8.58 -23.02
N ILE A 110 -15.88 7.71 -22.07
CA ILE A 110 -15.33 6.38 -22.38
C ILE A 110 -16.37 5.51 -23.08
N VAL A 111 -17.62 5.49 -22.61
CA VAL A 111 -18.71 4.70 -23.22
C VAL A 111 -19.02 5.18 -24.63
N LEU A 112 -19.05 6.49 -24.87
CA LEU A 112 -19.29 7.06 -26.20
C LEU A 112 -18.16 6.68 -27.15
N LEU A 113 -16.90 6.86 -26.74
CA LEU A 113 -15.74 6.43 -27.53
C LEU A 113 -15.76 4.93 -27.81
N ALA A 114 -16.05 4.10 -26.80
CA ALA A 114 -16.14 2.65 -26.97
C ALA A 114 -17.24 2.26 -27.96
N THR A 115 -18.41 2.91 -27.90
CA THR A 115 -19.52 2.67 -28.83
C THR A 115 -19.16 3.08 -30.26
N LEU A 116 -18.48 4.21 -30.43
CA LEU A 116 -18.05 4.71 -31.73
C LEU A 116 -16.97 3.81 -32.35
N LEU A 117 -15.98 3.39 -31.57
CA LEU A 117 -14.96 2.44 -32.00
C LEU A 117 -15.59 1.09 -32.38
N PHE A 118 -16.49 0.56 -31.53
CA PHE A 118 -17.24 -0.64 -31.85
C PHE A 118 -18.05 -0.50 -33.14
N GLY A 119 -18.65 0.68 -33.38
CA GLY A 119 -19.33 0.99 -34.63
C GLY A 119 -18.40 0.89 -35.84
N PHE A 120 -17.20 1.46 -35.77
CA PHE A 120 -16.22 1.33 -36.84
C PHE A 120 -15.75 -0.12 -37.02
N ASP A 121 -15.44 -0.83 -35.93
CA ASP A 121 -15.03 -2.24 -35.98
C ASP A 121 -16.11 -3.10 -36.64
N ALA A 122 -17.39 -2.86 -36.32
CA ALA A 122 -18.51 -3.57 -36.91
C ALA A 122 -18.67 -3.26 -38.41
N ILE A 123 -18.56 -1.99 -38.81
CA ILE A 123 -18.64 -1.58 -40.22
C ILE A 123 -17.50 -2.23 -41.02
N TRP A 124 -16.26 -2.12 -40.53
CA TRP A 124 -15.10 -2.73 -41.18
C TRP A 124 -15.22 -4.26 -41.24
N SER A 125 -15.70 -4.90 -40.18
CA SER A 125 -15.94 -6.35 -40.18
C SER A 125 -16.93 -6.79 -41.25
N VAL A 126 -18.02 -6.02 -41.45
CA VAL A 126 -19.00 -6.31 -42.51
C VAL A 126 -18.40 -6.10 -43.89
N ILE A 127 -17.67 -5.00 -44.11
CA ILE A 127 -17.03 -4.69 -45.39
C ILE A 127 -15.99 -5.78 -45.75
N PHE A 128 -15.11 -6.16 -44.83
CA PHE A 128 -14.11 -7.19 -45.10
C PHE A 128 -14.74 -8.56 -45.37
N LYS A 129 -15.80 -8.94 -44.65
CA LYS A 129 -16.59 -10.14 -44.96
C LYS A 129 -17.20 -10.12 -46.37
N TRP A 130 -17.71 -8.97 -46.81
CA TRP A 130 -18.24 -8.80 -48.17
C TRP A 130 -17.15 -8.91 -49.24
N ILE A 131 -15.95 -8.43 -48.96
CA ILE A 131 -14.79 -8.51 -49.87
C ILE A 131 -14.16 -9.93 -49.85
N GLY A 132 -14.59 -10.83 -48.97
CA GLY A 132 -14.12 -12.22 -48.90
C GLY A 132 -12.76 -12.39 -48.23
N VAL A 133 -12.20 -11.32 -47.68
CA VAL A 133 -11.02 -11.36 -46.81
C VAL A 133 -11.53 -11.65 -45.39
N ARG A 134 -11.39 -12.90 -44.95
CA ARG A 134 -11.77 -13.30 -43.59
C ARG A 134 -10.89 -12.66 -42.54
#